data_AF-A0A0M0KJA2-F1
#
_entry.id   AF-A0A0M0KJA2-F1
#
_cell.length_a   1.000
_cell.length_b   1.000
_cell.length_c   1.000
_cell.angle_alpha   90.00
_cell.angle_beta   90.00
_cell.angle_gamma   90.00
#
_symmetry.space_group_name_H-M   'P 1'
#
loop_
_entity.id
_entity.type
_entity.pdbx_description
1 polymer ?
#
loop_
_entity_poly.entity_id
_entity_poly.type
_entity_poly.pdbx_seq_one_letter_code
_entity_poly.pdbx_strand_id
1 'polypeptide(L)'
;MMALEQPLKSFFTSLSQSKSMNKLAKKWGLKLGASQVVAGVTISEAIEKVKELNEKGLSATLDHLGEFVEERTEAIEATDHCIQTLEQIASSGVNCNLSLKLTQLGLDIDQSFCLENMERIMKKAAELGIFVRIDMEDYGHCQQTLDILAELRKTYDNVGTVIQAYLFRALDDVRALEGIPLRLVKGAYKESPEVAYQEKEKIDENYFNMIKLHLDSGTYTAIASHDHQIIDRVKAYVKEKGISHSQFEFQMLYGFRTNLQEELVKEGYNVRIYVPFGIDWFGYFMRRLAERPQNVAFALRGFFSK
;
A
#
# COMPACT_ATOMS: atom_id res chain seq x y z
N MET A 1 -19.77 -2.32 -23.55
CA MET A 1 -18.38 -2.09 -23.07
C MET A 1 -17.97 -3.05 -21.94
N MET A 2 -18.89 -3.53 -21.08
CA MET A 2 -18.60 -4.50 -20.00
C MET A 2 -18.14 -5.91 -20.45
N ALA A 3 -18.49 -6.37 -21.65
CA ALA A 3 -18.25 -7.76 -22.08
C ALA A 3 -16.76 -8.12 -22.31
N LEU A 4 -15.88 -7.13 -22.48
CA LEU A 4 -14.43 -7.32 -22.68
C LEU A 4 -13.60 -7.05 -21.41
N GLU A 5 -14.18 -6.47 -20.35
CA GLU A 5 -13.45 -6.06 -19.14
C GLU A 5 -13.20 -7.23 -18.18
N GLN A 6 -14.18 -8.13 -18.00
CA GLN A 6 -14.01 -9.29 -17.12
C GLN A 6 -12.96 -10.30 -17.62
N PRO A 7 -12.92 -10.68 -18.92
CA PRO A 7 -11.91 -11.61 -19.44
C PRO A 7 -10.47 -11.08 -19.29
N LEU A 8 -10.28 -9.77 -19.51
CA LEU A 8 -8.99 -9.10 -19.34
C LEU A 8 -8.55 -9.08 -17.88
N LYS A 9 -9.46 -8.74 -16.95
CA LYS A 9 -9.17 -8.73 -15.51
C LYS A 9 -8.77 -10.12 -15.03
N SER A 10 -9.53 -11.17 -15.39
CA SER A 10 -9.18 -12.54 -15.02
C SER A 10 -7.85 -13.01 -15.61
N PHE A 11 -7.53 -12.59 -16.85
CA PHE A 11 -6.26 -12.92 -17.50
C PHE A 11 -5.06 -12.31 -16.76
N PHE A 12 -5.11 -11.00 -16.46
CA PHE A 12 -4.03 -10.33 -15.73
C PHE A 12 -3.90 -10.78 -14.28
N THR A 13 -5.03 -11.05 -13.59
CA THR A 13 -4.99 -11.66 -12.25
C THR A 13 -4.32 -13.03 -12.28
N SER A 14 -4.63 -13.89 -13.26
CA SER A 14 -3.98 -15.19 -13.41
C SER A 14 -2.49 -15.07 -13.69
N LEU A 15 -2.07 -14.13 -14.56
CA LEU A 15 -0.66 -13.86 -14.82
C LEU A 15 0.10 -13.39 -13.56
N SER A 16 -0.55 -12.60 -12.71
CA SER A 16 0.07 -12.10 -11.47
C SER A 16 0.40 -13.19 -10.45
N GLN A 17 -0.24 -14.36 -10.56
CA GLN A 17 -0.03 -15.51 -9.67
C GLN A 17 0.96 -16.52 -10.24
N SER A 18 1.51 -16.28 -11.44
CA SER A 18 2.38 -17.24 -12.13
C SER A 18 3.85 -17.08 -11.74
N LYS A 19 4.37 -18.03 -10.94
CA LYS A 19 5.79 -18.09 -10.56
C LYS A 19 6.74 -18.15 -11.79
N SER A 20 6.36 -18.88 -12.84
CA SER A 20 7.17 -19.02 -14.05
C SER A 20 7.25 -17.72 -14.86
N MET A 21 6.14 -16.99 -14.99
CA MET A 21 6.11 -15.69 -15.66
C MET A 21 6.87 -14.62 -14.88
N ASN A 22 6.73 -14.59 -13.54
CA ASN A 22 7.54 -13.74 -12.67
C ASN A 22 9.05 -13.98 -12.91
N LYS A 23 9.49 -15.24 -12.91
CA LYS A 23 10.91 -15.60 -13.14
C LYS A 23 11.43 -15.19 -14.51
N LEU A 24 10.60 -15.28 -15.56
CA LEU A 24 10.96 -14.82 -16.89
C LEU A 24 11.03 -13.29 -16.95
N ALA A 25 10.05 -12.58 -16.38
CA ALA A 25 10.01 -11.12 -16.39
C ALA A 25 11.18 -10.45 -15.65
N LYS A 26 11.70 -11.07 -14.58
CA LYS A 26 12.93 -10.62 -13.89
C LYS A 26 14.10 -10.39 -14.85
N LYS A 27 14.25 -11.23 -15.88
CA LYS A 27 15.34 -11.13 -16.87
C LYS A 27 15.23 -9.95 -17.82
N TRP A 28 14.04 -9.34 -17.93
CA TRP A 28 13.75 -8.26 -18.87
C TRP A 28 13.85 -6.88 -18.21
N GLY A 29 14.00 -6.84 -16.87
CA GLY A 29 14.02 -5.61 -16.08
C GLY A 29 12.74 -4.79 -16.26
N LEU A 30 12.75 -3.50 -15.91
CA LEU A 30 11.59 -2.62 -16.09
C LEU A 30 11.29 -2.25 -17.56
N LYS A 31 11.99 -2.87 -18.54
CA LYS A 31 11.88 -2.57 -19.98
C LYS A 31 10.61 -3.14 -20.59
N LEU A 32 9.44 -2.79 -20.06
CA LEU A 32 8.10 -3.04 -20.60
C LEU A 32 7.07 -2.00 -20.07
N GLY A 33 7.50 -0.77 -19.78
CA GLY A 33 6.64 0.29 -19.21
C GLY A 33 6.44 0.22 -17.69
N ALA A 34 7.05 -0.76 -17.02
CA ALA A 34 6.95 -0.93 -15.56
C ALA A 34 7.61 0.22 -14.78
N SER A 35 8.56 0.94 -15.36
CA SER A 35 9.20 2.14 -14.75
C SER A 35 8.22 3.28 -14.47
N GLN A 36 7.04 3.27 -15.09
CA GLN A 36 5.99 4.26 -14.81
C GLN A 36 5.29 4.00 -13.47
N VAL A 37 5.35 2.79 -12.94
CA VAL A 37 4.59 2.37 -11.74
C VAL A 37 5.46 1.65 -10.70
N VAL A 38 6.75 1.48 -10.97
CA VAL A 38 7.77 0.91 -10.10
C VAL A 38 9.00 1.81 -10.16
N ALA A 39 9.47 2.25 -9.00
CA ALA A 39 10.50 3.30 -8.91
C ALA A 39 11.92 2.83 -9.27
N GLY A 40 12.13 1.53 -9.37
CA GLY A 40 13.43 0.93 -9.63
C GLY A 40 13.45 -0.52 -9.17
N VAL A 41 14.59 -1.17 -9.37
CA VAL A 41 14.85 -2.52 -8.86
C VAL A 41 15.79 -2.53 -7.65
N THR A 42 16.36 -1.37 -7.31
CA THR A 42 17.26 -1.19 -6.16
C THR A 42 16.73 -0.14 -5.18
N ILE A 43 17.18 -0.19 -3.92
CA ILE A 43 16.85 0.82 -2.91
C ILE A 43 17.32 2.21 -3.37
N SER A 44 18.53 2.33 -3.93
CA SER A 44 19.08 3.62 -4.37
C SER A 44 18.24 4.28 -5.46
N GLU A 45 17.79 3.53 -6.47
CA GLU A 45 16.87 4.06 -7.49
C GLU A 45 15.55 4.52 -6.88
N ALA A 46 15.01 3.74 -5.94
CA ALA A 46 13.78 4.09 -5.24
C ALA A 46 13.94 5.38 -4.42
N ILE A 47 15.06 5.57 -3.74
CA ILE A 47 15.40 6.79 -2.99
C ILE A 47 15.48 8.01 -3.92
N GLU A 48 16.12 7.90 -5.09
CA GLU A 48 16.15 9.02 -6.05
C GLU A 48 14.74 9.42 -6.50
N LYS A 49 13.84 8.45 -6.70
CA LYS A 49 12.42 8.75 -6.98
C LYS A 49 11.70 9.37 -5.80
N VAL A 50 12.01 8.97 -4.58
CA VAL A 50 11.44 9.63 -3.40
C VAL A 50 11.93 11.08 -3.31
N LYS A 51 13.19 11.39 -3.62
CA LYS A 51 13.70 12.78 -3.66
C LYS A 51 12.90 13.63 -4.65
N GLU A 52 12.72 13.15 -5.88
CA GLU A 52 11.93 13.82 -6.92
C GLU A 52 10.47 14.09 -6.45
N LEU A 53 9.87 13.18 -5.68
CA LEU A 53 8.54 13.35 -5.10
C LEU A 53 8.54 14.39 -3.97
N ASN A 54 9.52 14.32 -3.07
CA ASN A 54 9.65 15.24 -1.94
C ASN A 54 9.85 16.69 -2.40
N GLU A 55 10.59 16.92 -3.49
CA GLU A 55 10.74 18.25 -4.12
C GLU A 55 9.41 18.86 -4.57
N LYS A 56 8.41 18.02 -4.86
CA LYS A 56 7.05 18.42 -5.24
C LYS A 56 6.09 18.55 -4.05
N GLY A 57 6.60 18.43 -2.82
CA GLY A 57 5.78 18.41 -1.61
C GLY A 57 5.04 17.09 -1.36
N LEU A 58 5.38 16.03 -2.10
CA LEU A 58 4.80 14.70 -1.92
C LEU A 58 5.70 13.88 -0.99
N SER A 59 5.14 13.37 0.10
CA SER A 59 5.82 12.36 0.93
C SER A 59 5.72 10.97 0.27
N ALA A 60 6.50 10.00 0.74
CA ALA A 60 6.46 8.65 0.18
C ALA A 60 6.30 7.55 1.25
N THR A 61 5.97 6.35 0.79
CA THR A 61 6.23 5.11 1.49
C THR A 61 6.83 4.12 0.51
N LEU A 62 7.97 3.53 0.86
CA LEU A 62 8.59 2.48 0.08
C LEU A 62 7.98 1.12 0.43
N ASP A 63 7.74 0.29 -0.58
CA ASP A 63 7.34 -1.12 -0.45
C ASP A 63 8.30 -1.95 -1.29
N HIS A 64 9.10 -2.79 -0.63
CA HIS A 64 9.95 -3.74 -1.32
C HIS A 64 9.07 -4.88 -1.85
N LEU A 65 9.09 -5.06 -3.16
CA LEU A 65 8.36 -6.11 -3.82
C LEU A 65 9.07 -7.44 -3.60
N GLY A 66 8.43 -8.32 -2.85
CA GLY A 66 8.72 -9.74 -2.74
C GLY A 66 7.40 -10.51 -2.76
N GLU A 67 7.38 -11.64 -3.44
CA GLU A 67 6.22 -12.54 -3.48
C GLU A 67 6.68 -13.97 -3.19
N PHE A 68 5.83 -14.77 -2.54
CA PHE A 68 6.01 -16.21 -2.33
C PHE A 68 7.20 -16.59 -1.42
N VAL A 69 7.30 -15.96 -0.25
CA VAL A 69 8.25 -16.37 0.79
C VAL A 69 7.75 -17.65 1.44
N GLU A 70 8.43 -18.76 1.19
CA GLU A 70 8.07 -20.09 1.69
C GLU A 70 9.11 -20.63 2.70
N GLU A 71 10.31 -20.05 2.72
CA GLU A 71 11.43 -20.47 3.56
C GLU A 71 11.83 -19.41 4.59
N ARG A 72 12.24 -19.84 5.79
CA ARG A 72 12.69 -18.91 6.85
C ARG A 72 13.87 -18.04 6.41
N THR A 73 14.76 -18.57 5.56
CA THR A 73 15.90 -17.80 5.03
C THR A 73 15.44 -16.64 4.15
N GLU A 74 14.43 -16.84 3.31
CA GLU A 74 13.87 -15.79 2.45
C GLU A 74 13.20 -14.70 3.30
N ALA A 75 12.49 -15.09 4.37
CA ALA A 75 11.90 -14.14 5.32
C ALA A 75 12.95 -13.31 6.07
N ILE A 76 14.09 -13.92 6.44
CA ILE A 76 15.22 -13.21 7.06
C ILE A 76 15.82 -12.21 6.07
N GLU A 77 16.02 -12.61 4.82
CA GLU A 77 16.53 -11.71 3.76
C GLU A 77 15.58 -10.52 3.51
N ALA A 78 14.27 -10.76 3.47
CA ALA A 78 13.26 -9.72 3.35
C ALA A 78 13.27 -8.76 4.56
N THR A 79 13.47 -9.30 5.75
CA THR A 79 13.62 -8.53 7.00
C THR A 79 14.85 -7.62 6.94
N ASP A 80 15.99 -8.16 6.51
CA ASP A 80 17.23 -7.41 6.37
C ASP A 80 17.11 -6.32 5.29
N HIS A 81 16.39 -6.60 4.20
CA HIS A 81 16.10 -5.61 3.16
C HIS A 81 15.23 -4.45 3.69
N CYS A 82 14.24 -4.73 4.55
CA CYS A 82 13.44 -3.70 5.21
C CYS A 82 14.32 -2.81 6.10
N ILE A 83 15.23 -3.41 6.87
CA ILE A 83 16.20 -2.69 7.73
C ILE A 83 17.12 -1.80 6.88
N GLN A 84 17.70 -2.33 5.80
CA GLN A 84 18.53 -1.55 4.87
C GLN A 84 17.76 -0.40 4.23
N THR A 85 16.49 -0.62 3.89
CA THR A 85 15.62 0.43 3.33
C THR A 85 15.40 1.56 4.34
N LEU A 86 15.15 1.24 5.61
CA LEU A 86 15.03 2.24 6.68
C LEU A 86 16.32 3.06 6.84
N GLU A 87 17.48 2.41 6.83
CA GLU A 87 18.79 3.07 6.92
C GLU A 87 19.05 3.99 5.72
N GLN A 88 18.66 3.58 4.51
CA GLN A 88 18.78 4.41 3.31
C GLN A 88 17.80 5.60 3.31
N ILE A 89 16.57 5.42 3.81
CA ILE A 89 15.63 6.52 4.02
C ILE A 89 16.25 7.56 4.96
N ALA A 90 16.74 7.11 6.13
CA ALA A 90 17.31 7.99 7.14
C ALA A 90 18.57 8.73 6.64
N SER A 91 19.53 8.00 6.07
CA SER A 91 20.79 8.59 5.59
C SER A 91 20.61 9.55 4.41
N SER A 92 19.55 9.35 3.61
CA SER A 92 19.24 10.24 2.49
C SER A 92 18.41 11.46 2.89
N GLY A 93 17.88 11.51 4.11
CA GLY A 93 17.07 12.63 4.61
C GLY A 93 15.72 12.80 3.91
N VAL A 94 15.23 11.76 3.22
CA VAL A 94 13.96 11.81 2.48
C VAL A 94 12.76 11.66 3.42
N ASN A 95 11.65 12.34 3.13
CA ASN A 95 10.38 12.16 3.82
C ASN A 95 9.68 10.89 3.31
N CYS A 96 9.97 9.77 3.97
CA CYS A 96 9.49 8.47 3.57
C CYS A 96 9.18 7.55 4.76
N ASN A 97 8.10 6.79 4.63
CA ASN A 97 7.78 5.67 5.52
C ASN A 97 8.19 4.33 4.86
N LEU A 98 8.07 3.23 5.61
CA LEU A 98 8.14 1.88 5.07
C LEU A 98 6.75 1.23 5.08
N SER A 99 6.37 0.55 4.01
CA SER A 99 5.23 -0.40 3.98
C SER A 99 5.78 -1.81 3.74
N LEU A 100 5.16 -2.82 4.36
CA LEU A 100 5.57 -4.22 4.24
C LEU A 100 4.37 -5.15 4.38
N LYS A 101 4.55 -6.42 4.01
CA LYS A 101 3.54 -7.49 4.15
C LYS A 101 4.08 -8.58 5.06
N LEU A 102 3.25 -9.11 5.94
CA LEU A 102 3.69 -10.06 6.96
C LEU A 102 4.01 -11.43 6.38
N THR A 103 3.34 -11.83 5.29
CA THR A 103 3.67 -13.06 4.57
C THR A 103 5.12 -13.05 4.05
N GLN A 104 5.64 -11.90 3.62
CA GLN A 104 7.05 -11.74 3.24
C GLN A 104 8.01 -11.94 4.42
N LEU A 105 7.52 -11.81 5.65
CA LEU A 105 8.31 -11.94 6.88
C LEU A 105 8.08 -13.29 7.57
N GLY A 106 7.40 -14.22 6.89
CA GLY A 106 7.19 -15.59 7.36
C GLY A 106 5.90 -15.82 8.14
N LEU A 107 4.86 -14.98 7.96
CA LEU A 107 3.56 -15.19 8.61
C LEU A 107 2.97 -16.58 8.34
N ASP A 108 3.08 -17.04 7.09
CA ASP A 108 2.58 -18.37 6.66
C ASP A 108 3.47 -19.54 7.11
N ILE A 109 4.67 -19.24 7.63
CA ILE A 109 5.61 -20.23 8.14
C ILE A 109 5.36 -20.45 9.64
N ASP A 110 5.42 -19.36 10.41
CA ASP A 110 5.24 -19.37 11.86
C ASP A 110 5.00 -17.93 12.35
N GLN A 111 3.89 -17.71 13.04
CA GLN A 111 3.48 -16.38 13.49
C GLN A 111 4.48 -15.76 14.49
N SER A 112 5.06 -16.58 15.38
CA SER A 112 6.07 -16.12 16.35
C SER A 112 7.35 -15.67 15.65
N PHE A 113 7.83 -16.46 14.68
CA PHE A 113 8.96 -16.08 13.83
C PHE A 113 8.70 -14.79 13.02
N CYS A 114 7.49 -14.60 12.49
CA CYS A 114 7.10 -13.36 11.82
C CYS A 114 7.17 -12.16 12.77
N LEU A 115 6.69 -12.32 14.01
CA LEU A 115 6.77 -11.30 15.05
C LEU A 115 8.23 -10.96 15.40
N GLU A 116 9.11 -11.95 15.58
CA GLU A 116 10.55 -11.71 15.83
C GLU A 116 11.19 -10.88 14.70
N ASN A 117 10.87 -11.19 13.45
CA ASN A 117 11.33 -10.42 12.29
C ASN A 117 10.78 -8.98 12.32
N MET A 118 9.50 -8.82 12.63
CA MET A 118 8.89 -7.49 12.77
C MET A 118 9.51 -6.67 13.91
N GLU A 119 9.84 -7.27 15.06
CA GLU A 119 10.52 -6.59 16.17
C GLU A 119 11.90 -6.07 15.76
N ARG A 120 12.65 -6.83 14.95
CA ARG A 120 13.94 -6.37 14.39
C ARG A 120 13.77 -5.12 13.52
N ILE A 121 12.75 -5.12 12.65
CA ILE A 121 12.42 -3.96 11.79
C ILE A 121 11.97 -2.79 12.65
N MET A 122 11.05 -3.00 13.59
CA MET A 122 10.48 -1.95 14.43
C MET A 122 11.52 -1.31 15.35
N LYS A 123 12.45 -2.10 15.89
CA LYS A 123 13.59 -1.59 16.65
C LYS A 123 14.38 -0.58 15.80
N LYS A 124 14.76 -0.96 14.58
CA LYS A 124 15.50 -0.05 13.67
C LYS A 124 14.65 1.17 13.30
N ALA A 125 13.38 0.98 12.99
CA ALA A 125 12.49 2.07 12.61
C ALA A 125 12.32 3.09 13.74
N ALA A 126 12.21 2.63 14.99
CA ALA A 126 12.12 3.48 16.17
C ALA A 126 13.42 4.26 16.43
N GLU A 127 14.59 3.61 16.30
CA GLU A 127 15.91 4.28 16.38
C GLU A 127 16.04 5.42 15.35
N LEU A 128 15.44 5.26 14.17
CA LEU A 128 15.51 6.23 13.07
C LEU A 128 14.32 7.21 13.02
N GLY A 129 13.31 7.04 13.89
CA GLY A 129 12.10 7.87 13.89
C GLY A 129 11.23 7.70 12.63
N ILE A 130 11.28 6.54 11.97
CA ILE A 130 10.54 6.27 10.73
C ILE A 130 9.29 5.44 11.05
N PHE A 131 8.16 5.79 10.43
CA PHE A 131 6.91 5.05 10.59
C PHE A 131 6.87 3.81 9.67
N VAL A 132 6.37 2.70 10.20
CA VAL A 132 6.16 1.45 9.46
C VAL A 132 4.66 1.14 9.34
N ARG A 133 4.21 0.86 8.12
CA ARG A 133 2.86 0.41 7.81
C ARG A 133 2.88 -1.09 7.53
N ILE A 134 2.11 -1.85 8.29
CA ILE A 134 1.79 -3.24 7.96
C ILE A 134 0.64 -3.23 6.96
N ASP A 135 0.92 -3.61 5.72
CA ASP A 135 -0.11 -3.75 4.69
C ASP A 135 -1.04 -4.92 5.01
N MET A 136 -2.35 -4.72 4.81
CA MET A 136 -3.34 -5.77 5.01
C MET A 136 -3.48 -6.62 3.75
N GLU A 137 -3.36 -7.92 3.93
CA GLU A 137 -3.42 -8.92 2.87
C GLU A 137 -4.87 -9.42 2.68
N ASP A 138 -5.08 -10.65 2.21
CA ASP A 138 -6.45 -11.19 2.08
C ASP A 138 -7.11 -11.45 3.44
N TYR A 139 -8.41 -11.75 3.40
CA TYR A 139 -9.23 -11.97 4.60
C TYR A 139 -8.65 -12.99 5.58
N GLY A 140 -7.99 -14.05 5.10
CA GLY A 140 -7.39 -15.08 5.95
C GLY A 140 -6.32 -14.55 6.89
N HIS A 141 -5.63 -13.48 6.49
CA HIS A 141 -4.53 -12.89 7.23
C HIS A 141 -4.94 -11.72 8.14
N CYS A 142 -6.20 -11.28 8.07
CA CYS A 142 -6.64 -10.10 8.83
C CYS A 142 -6.41 -10.27 10.34
N GLN A 143 -6.85 -11.39 10.93
CA GLN A 143 -6.75 -11.54 12.38
C GLN A 143 -5.30 -11.64 12.85
N GLN A 144 -4.48 -12.44 12.18
CA GLN A 144 -3.06 -12.60 12.55
C GLN A 144 -2.30 -11.27 12.42
N THR A 145 -2.64 -10.45 11.42
CA THR A 145 -2.09 -9.10 11.26
C THR A 145 -2.44 -8.19 12.43
N LEU A 146 -3.70 -8.22 12.89
CA LEU A 146 -4.14 -7.42 14.04
C LEU A 146 -3.50 -7.91 15.35
N ASP A 147 -3.33 -9.22 15.51
CA ASP A 147 -2.68 -9.80 16.69
C ASP A 147 -1.19 -9.38 16.77
N ILE A 148 -0.46 -9.47 15.64
CA ILE A 148 0.94 -9.00 15.56
C ILE A 148 1.02 -7.49 15.81
N LEU A 149 0.12 -6.69 15.22
CA LEU A 149 0.07 -5.25 15.48
C LEU A 149 -0.12 -4.97 16.97
N ALA A 150 -1.07 -5.65 17.63
CA ALA A 150 -1.36 -5.46 19.04
C ALA A 150 -0.13 -5.77 19.92
N GLU A 151 0.65 -6.79 19.59
CA GLU A 151 1.90 -7.10 20.28
C GLU A 151 2.95 -6.00 20.09
N LEU A 152 3.20 -5.58 18.85
CA LEU A 152 4.17 -4.52 18.54
C LEU A 152 3.82 -3.18 19.21
N ARG A 153 2.51 -2.85 19.28
CA ARG A 153 2.00 -1.62 19.89
C ARG A 153 2.18 -1.55 21.41
N LYS A 154 2.57 -2.65 22.07
CA LYS A 154 2.99 -2.61 23.49
C LYS A 154 4.31 -1.85 23.69
N THR A 155 5.13 -1.79 22.65
CA THR A 155 6.49 -1.23 22.71
C THR A 155 6.69 -0.06 21.73
N TYR A 156 6.04 -0.09 20.56
CA TYR A 156 6.32 0.83 19.45
C TYR A 156 5.10 1.68 19.07
N ASP A 157 5.28 3.01 19.06
CA ASP A 157 4.24 3.96 18.65
C ASP A 157 4.27 4.31 17.15
N ASN A 158 5.36 3.99 16.46
CA ASN A 158 5.61 4.31 15.05
C ASN A 158 5.17 3.17 14.10
N VAL A 159 4.15 2.39 14.48
CA VAL A 159 3.54 1.34 13.65
C VAL A 159 2.03 1.47 13.58
N GLY A 160 1.47 1.13 12.42
CA GLY A 160 0.03 1.00 12.20
C GLY A 160 -0.27 0.05 11.04
N THR A 161 -1.55 -0.20 10.76
CA THR A 161 -1.97 -1.18 9.74
C THR A 161 -2.95 -0.60 8.72
N VAL A 162 -3.49 -1.45 7.85
CA VAL A 162 -4.47 -1.12 6.81
C VAL A 162 -5.81 -1.78 7.14
N ILE A 163 -6.94 -1.11 6.91
CA ILE A 163 -8.28 -1.72 6.98
C ILE A 163 -9.01 -1.56 5.64
N GLN A 164 -9.72 -2.61 5.22
CA GLN A 164 -10.29 -2.77 3.89
C GLN A 164 -11.82 -2.68 3.92
N ALA A 165 -12.38 -1.65 3.28
CA ALA A 165 -13.81 -1.33 3.36
C ALA A 165 -14.75 -2.35 2.71
N TYR A 166 -14.26 -3.21 1.83
CA TYR A 166 -15.08 -4.26 1.25
C TYR A 166 -15.46 -5.37 2.25
N LEU A 167 -14.80 -5.49 3.41
CA LEU A 167 -15.07 -6.56 4.38
C LEU A 167 -16.20 -6.16 5.32
N PHE A 168 -17.03 -7.13 5.70
CA PHE A 168 -18.09 -6.91 6.68
C PHE A 168 -17.55 -6.50 8.07
N ARG A 169 -16.36 -6.99 8.45
CA ARG A 169 -15.69 -6.68 9.73
C ARG A 169 -15.08 -5.27 9.81
N ALA A 170 -14.95 -4.56 8.70
CA ALA A 170 -14.10 -3.37 8.60
C ALA A 170 -14.43 -2.27 9.62
N LEU A 171 -15.71 -1.96 9.84
CA LEU A 171 -16.10 -0.92 10.79
C LEU A 171 -15.81 -1.32 12.24
N ASP A 172 -15.96 -2.60 12.57
CA ASP A 172 -15.66 -3.10 13.92
C ASP A 172 -14.16 -3.07 14.20
N ASP A 173 -13.34 -3.47 13.22
CA ASP A 173 -11.89 -3.37 13.33
C ASP A 173 -11.43 -1.90 13.48
N VAL A 174 -12.03 -0.96 12.74
CA VAL A 174 -11.71 0.47 12.90
C VAL A 174 -12.07 1.00 14.29
N ARG A 175 -13.18 0.56 14.89
CA ARG A 175 -13.52 0.93 16.27
C ARG A 175 -12.52 0.34 17.27
N ALA A 176 -12.14 -0.92 17.07
CA ALA A 176 -11.22 -1.61 17.97
C ALA A 176 -9.79 -1.02 17.93
N LEU A 177 -9.42 -0.34 16.84
CA LEU A 177 -8.09 0.24 16.61
C LEU A 177 -8.05 1.76 16.81
N GLU A 178 -9.01 2.33 17.54
CA GLU A 178 -8.97 3.74 17.93
C GLU A 178 -7.62 4.11 18.58
N GLY A 179 -7.05 5.26 18.20
CA GLY A 179 -5.74 5.72 18.67
C GLY A 179 -4.55 5.15 17.88
N ILE A 180 -4.74 4.18 17.00
CA ILE A 180 -3.67 3.63 16.14
C ILE A 180 -3.78 4.27 14.75
N PRO A 181 -2.70 4.84 14.18
CA PRO A 181 -2.75 5.37 12.83
C PRO A 181 -3.16 4.28 11.83
N LEU A 182 -4.19 4.51 11.01
CA LEU A 182 -4.69 3.55 10.02
C LEU A 182 -4.58 4.08 8.60
N ARG A 183 -4.26 3.19 7.65
CA ARG A 183 -4.52 3.41 6.24
C ARG A 183 -5.84 2.75 5.88
N LEU A 184 -6.75 3.50 5.29
CA LEU A 184 -8.06 3.03 4.90
C LEU A 184 -8.07 2.82 3.38
N VAL A 185 -8.45 1.63 2.92
CA VAL A 185 -8.55 1.27 1.49
C VAL A 185 -9.91 0.65 1.17
N LYS A 186 -10.26 0.55 -0.12
CA LYS A 186 -11.43 -0.23 -0.55
C LYS A 186 -11.24 -1.74 -0.38
N GLY A 187 -10.04 -2.24 -0.68
CA GLY A 187 -9.71 -3.67 -0.74
C GLY A 187 -9.19 -4.05 -2.13
N ALA A 188 -8.25 -5.01 -2.19
CA ALA A 188 -7.54 -5.36 -3.43
C ALA A 188 -7.62 -6.84 -3.81
N TYR A 189 -8.05 -7.71 -2.88
CA TYR A 189 -8.12 -9.16 -3.10
C TYR A 189 -9.48 -9.57 -3.65
N LYS A 190 -9.57 -10.80 -4.17
CA LYS A 190 -10.84 -11.39 -4.58
C LYS A 190 -11.39 -12.22 -3.44
N GLU A 191 -12.30 -11.63 -2.68
CA GLU A 191 -12.88 -12.24 -1.48
C GLU A 191 -14.22 -12.93 -1.75
N SER A 192 -14.55 -13.90 -0.88
CA SER A 192 -15.85 -14.58 -0.88
C SER A 192 -16.99 -13.59 -0.56
N PRO A 193 -18.17 -13.72 -1.18
CA PRO A 193 -19.36 -12.95 -0.78
C PRO A 193 -19.81 -13.23 0.67
N GLU A 194 -19.30 -14.29 1.30
CA GLU A 194 -19.56 -14.60 2.71
C GLU A 194 -18.87 -13.62 3.68
N VAL A 195 -17.81 -12.94 3.24
CA VAL A 195 -17.00 -12.05 4.08
C VAL A 195 -16.90 -10.62 3.56
N ALA A 196 -17.29 -10.40 2.29
CA ALA A 196 -17.09 -9.13 1.61
C ALA A 196 -18.28 -8.69 0.74
N TYR A 197 -18.55 -7.38 0.75
CA TYR A 197 -19.42 -6.70 -0.21
C TYR A 197 -18.88 -6.89 -1.63
N GLN A 198 -19.78 -7.23 -2.56
CA GLN A 198 -19.45 -7.39 -3.98
C GLN A 198 -19.88 -6.17 -4.82
N GLU A 199 -20.83 -5.39 -4.31
CA GLU A 199 -21.40 -4.22 -4.97
C GLU A 199 -20.53 -2.98 -4.71
N LYS A 200 -20.10 -2.30 -5.77
CA LYS A 200 -19.21 -1.14 -5.69
C LYS A 200 -19.79 -0.03 -4.81
N GLU A 201 -21.09 0.22 -4.91
CA GLU A 201 -21.79 1.27 -4.17
C GLU A 201 -21.76 1.01 -2.66
N LYS A 202 -21.91 -0.26 -2.25
CA LYS A 202 -21.81 -0.68 -0.84
C LYS A 202 -20.38 -0.54 -0.33
N ILE A 203 -19.38 -0.93 -1.13
CA ILE A 203 -17.96 -0.77 -0.79
C ILE A 203 -17.62 0.71 -0.61
N ASP A 204 -18.04 1.56 -1.55
CA ASP A 204 -17.76 3.00 -1.51
C ASP A 204 -18.42 3.69 -0.31
N GLU A 205 -19.65 3.30 0.02
CA GLU A 205 -20.34 3.85 1.18
C GLU A 205 -19.72 3.36 2.50
N ASN A 206 -19.38 2.07 2.59
CA ASN A 206 -18.67 1.55 3.76
C ASN A 206 -17.29 2.21 3.92
N TYR A 207 -16.60 2.47 2.80
CA TYR A 207 -15.31 3.17 2.81
C TYR A 207 -15.43 4.58 3.37
N PHE A 208 -16.43 5.34 2.92
CA PHE A 208 -16.67 6.68 3.45
C PHE A 208 -17.09 6.65 4.93
N ASN A 209 -17.91 5.67 5.34
CA ASN A 209 -18.28 5.49 6.75
C ASN A 209 -17.06 5.17 7.63
N MET A 210 -16.16 4.32 7.15
CA MET A 210 -14.90 3.98 7.81
C MET A 210 -13.99 5.21 7.97
N ILE A 211 -13.89 6.05 6.93
CA ILE A 211 -13.13 7.30 6.98
C ILE A 211 -13.70 8.26 8.03
N LYS A 212 -15.02 8.51 8.01
CA LYS A 212 -15.66 9.40 8.99
C LYS A 212 -15.42 8.91 10.41
N LEU A 213 -15.65 7.62 10.65
CA LEU A 213 -15.49 6.99 11.96
C LEU A 213 -14.08 7.20 12.52
N HIS A 214 -13.04 6.96 11.72
CA HIS A 214 -11.66 7.09 12.18
C HIS A 214 -11.19 8.54 12.27
N LEU A 215 -11.69 9.44 11.41
CA LEU A 215 -11.43 10.88 11.52
C LEU A 215 -12.09 11.48 12.77
N ASP A 216 -13.31 11.06 13.10
CA ASP A 216 -14.05 11.57 14.26
C ASP A 216 -13.42 11.15 15.60
N SER A 217 -12.63 10.07 15.62
CA SER A 217 -11.87 9.68 16.82
C SER A 217 -10.62 10.53 17.07
N GLY A 218 -10.28 11.46 16.17
CA GLY A 218 -9.07 12.28 16.26
C GLY A 218 -7.78 11.55 15.87
N THR A 219 -7.88 10.28 15.45
CA THR A 219 -6.70 9.46 15.12
C THR A 219 -6.16 9.78 13.73
N TYR A 220 -4.83 9.68 13.56
CA TYR A 220 -4.20 9.96 12.26
C TYR A 220 -4.70 9.00 11.17
N THR A 221 -5.29 9.56 10.10
CA THR A 221 -5.97 8.77 9.07
C THR A 221 -5.30 8.92 7.71
N ALA A 222 -4.79 7.82 7.14
CA ALA A 222 -4.31 7.78 5.77
C ALA A 222 -5.42 7.29 4.83
N ILE A 223 -5.91 8.16 3.94
CA ILE A 223 -7.03 7.89 3.04
C ILE A 223 -6.47 7.49 1.68
N ALA A 224 -6.32 6.18 1.45
CA ALA A 224 -5.69 5.65 0.24
C ALA A 224 -6.71 5.38 -0.87
N SER A 225 -6.86 6.36 -1.78
CA SER A 225 -7.79 6.28 -2.91
C SER A 225 -7.38 7.18 -4.07
N HIS A 226 -7.69 6.75 -5.29
CA HIS A 226 -7.57 7.56 -6.52
C HIS A 226 -8.94 8.05 -7.04
N ASP A 227 -9.99 7.84 -6.26
CA ASP A 227 -11.36 8.13 -6.64
C ASP A 227 -11.74 9.56 -6.26
N HIS A 228 -11.83 10.45 -7.26
CA HIS A 228 -12.20 11.85 -7.07
C HIS A 228 -13.51 12.03 -6.28
N GLN A 229 -14.50 11.17 -6.50
CA GLN A 229 -15.79 11.29 -5.79
C GLN A 229 -15.63 11.05 -4.29
N ILE A 230 -14.80 10.08 -3.90
CA ILE A 230 -14.50 9.84 -2.49
C ILE A 230 -13.67 11.00 -1.92
N ILE A 231 -12.66 11.47 -2.65
CA ILE A 231 -11.80 12.57 -2.20
C ILE A 231 -12.62 13.84 -1.97
N ASP A 232 -13.52 14.19 -2.90
CA ASP A 232 -14.39 15.36 -2.75
C ASP A 232 -15.35 15.23 -1.56
N ARG A 233 -15.91 14.03 -1.33
CA ARG A 233 -16.72 13.75 -0.12
C ARG A 233 -15.90 13.94 1.16
N VAL A 234 -14.66 13.47 1.18
CA VAL A 234 -13.75 13.66 2.33
C VAL A 234 -13.43 15.14 2.54
N LYS A 235 -13.07 15.87 1.48
CA LYS A 235 -12.78 17.31 1.54
C LYS A 235 -13.97 18.10 2.11
N ALA A 236 -15.19 17.78 1.67
CA ALA A 236 -16.40 18.38 2.20
C ALA A 236 -16.59 18.05 3.69
N TYR A 237 -16.39 16.79 4.07
CA TYR A 237 -16.55 16.32 5.45
C TYR A 237 -15.56 16.98 6.42
N VAL A 238 -14.26 16.99 6.09
CA VAL A 238 -13.24 17.58 6.97
C VAL A 238 -13.43 19.08 7.12
N LYS A 239 -13.91 19.76 6.07
CA LYS A 239 -14.26 21.18 6.13
C LYS A 239 -15.46 21.43 7.03
N GLU A 240 -16.51 20.62 6.91
CA GLU A 240 -17.72 20.70 7.75
C GLU A 240 -17.38 20.49 9.23
N LYS A 241 -16.51 19.51 9.53
CA LYS A 241 -16.13 19.14 10.90
C LYS A 241 -14.99 19.97 11.48
N GLY A 242 -14.35 20.82 10.68
CA GLY A 242 -13.17 21.59 11.10
C GLY A 242 -11.95 20.71 11.43
N ILE A 243 -11.81 19.57 10.75
CA ILE A 243 -10.70 18.63 10.98
C ILE A 243 -9.43 19.17 10.33
N SER A 244 -8.35 19.24 11.11
CA SER A 244 -7.06 19.72 10.65
C SER A 244 -6.48 18.83 9.55
N HIS A 245 -5.88 19.45 8.52
CA HIS A 245 -5.12 18.73 7.50
C HIS A 245 -3.92 17.97 8.09
N SER A 246 -3.45 18.32 9.29
CA SER A 246 -2.39 17.57 9.98
C SER A 246 -2.85 16.23 10.55
N GLN A 247 -4.18 16.00 10.67
CA GLN A 247 -4.73 14.76 11.22
C GLN A 247 -4.87 13.66 10.15
N PHE A 248 -4.71 13.99 8.86
CA PHE A 248 -4.89 13.01 7.80
C PHE A 248 -4.02 13.29 6.59
N GLU A 249 -3.90 12.30 5.72
CA GLU A 249 -3.26 12.45 4.41
C GLU A 249 -4.05 11.67 3.36
N PHE A 250 -3.96 12.11 2.11
CA PHE A 250 -4.36 11.29 0.97
C PHE A 250 -3.20 10.42 0.52
N GLN A 251 -3.50 9.18 0.15
CA GLN A 251 -2.50 8.24 -0.34
C GLN A 251 -2.84 7.74 -1.73
N MET A 252 -1.83 7.71 -2.60
CA MET A 252 -1.96 7.26 -3.98
C MET A 252 -0.77 6.42 -4.39
N LEU A 253 -1.01 5.45 -5.27
CA LEU A 253 0.06 4.67 -5.91
C LEU A 253 0.92 5.55 -6.84
N TYR A 254 2.22 5.28 -6.85
CA TYR A 254 3.19 5.86 -7.76
C TYR A 254 2.78 5.66 -9.23
N GLY A 255 2.88 6.73 -10.02
CA GLY A 255 2.49 6.73 -11.45
C GLY A 255 1.01 6.96 -11.73
N PHE A 256 0.14 7.03 -10.72
CA PHE A 256 -1.30 7.14 -10.92
C PHE A 256 -1.87 8.50 -10.52
N ARG A 257 -2.59 9.14 -11.46
CA ARG A 257 -3.31 10.41 -11.22
C ARG A 257 -2.38 11.52 -10.70
N THR A 258 -1.17 11.64 -11.25
CA THR A 258 -0.15 12.62 -10.81
C THR A 258 -0.68 14.05 -10.75
N ASN A 259 -1.52 14.47 -11.70
CA ASN A 259 -2.14 15.80 -11.68
C ASN A 259 -2.97 16.03 -10.42
N LEU A 260 -3.76 15.02 -10.01
CA LEU A 260 -4.57 15.09 -8.80
C LEU A 260 -3.70 15.12 -7.53
N GLN A 261 -2.57 14.41 -7.53
CA GLN A 261 -1.61 14.45 -6.42
C GLN A 261 -1.08 15.87 -6.23
N GLU A 262 -0.64 16.52 -7.31
CA GLU A 262 -0.13 17.90 -7.28
C GLU A 262 -1.22 18.93 -6.96
N GLU A 263 -2.45 18.73 -7.44
CA GLU A 263 -3.61 19.56 -7.08
C GLU A 263 -3.89 19.51 -5.58
N LEU A 264 -3.91 18.32 -4.96
CA LEU A 264 -4.14 18.17 -3.53
C LEU A 264 -3.04 18.84 -2.68
N VAL A 265 -1.78 18.75 -3.11
CA VAL A 265 -0.67 19.47 -2.44
C VAL A 265 -0.87 20.99 -2.55
N LYS A 266 -1.25 21.51 -3.73
CA LYS A 266 -1.53 22.95 -3.92
C LYS A 266 -2.70 23.44 -3.07
N GLU A 267 -3.67 22.57 -2.80
CA GLU A 267 -4.79 22.83 -1.88
C GLU A 267 -4.39 22.75 -0.39
N GLY A 268 -3.14 22.36 -0.09
CA GLY A 268 -2.61 22.29 1.27
C GLY A 268 -2.91 20.98 1.99
N TYR A 269 -3.27 19.90 1.27
CA TYR A 269 -3.40 18.57 1.84
C TYR A 269 -2.07 17.84 1.89
N ASN A 270 -1.87 17.03 2.92
CA ASN A 270 -0.78 16.06 2.95
C ASN A 270 -1.07 14.95 1.94
N VAL A 271 -0.08 14.64 1.10
CA VAL A 271 -0.18 13.55 0.12
C VAL A 271 1.03 12.64 0.27
N ARG A 272 0.79 11.33 0.35
CA ARG A 272 1.82 10.30 0.39
C ARG A 272 1.69 9.34 -0.77
N ILE A 273 2.80 9.12 -1.47
CA ILE A 273 2.86 8.23 -2.61
C ILE A 273 3.37 6.86 -2.17
N TYR A 274 2.64 5.80 -2.52
CA TYR A 274 3.06 4.42 -2.34
C TYR A 274 3.98 4.04 -3.50
N VAL A 275 5.25 3.84 -3.20
CA VAL A 275 6.34 3.69 -4.16
C VAL A 275 6.88 2.25 -4.08
N PRO A 276 6.38 1.35 -4.94
CA PRO A 276 6.89 -0.01 -4.98
C PRO A 276 8.23 -0.05 -5.73
N PHE A 277 9.14 -0.91 -5.29
CA PHE A 277 10.44 -1.12 -5.91
C PHE A 277 10.92 -2.56 -5.72
N GLY A 278 11.87 -3.02 -6.53
CA GLY A 278 12.46 -4.34 -6.40
C GLY A 278 12.32 -5.19 -7.68
N ILE A 279 12.97 -6.35 -7.66
CA ILE A 279 13.07 -7.23 -8.82
C ILE A 279 11.77 -8.00 -9.11
N ASP A 280 10.91 -8.19 -8.11
CA ASP A 280 9.62 -8.91 -8.20
C ASP A 280 8.46 -8.02 -8.66
N TRP A 281 8.74 -7.15 -9.63
CA TRP A 281 7.78 -6.13 -10.08
C TRP A 281 6.61 -6.65 -10.93
N PHE A 282 6.75 -7.83 -11.54
CA PHE A 282 5.81 -8.30 -12.56
C PHE A 282 4.43 -8.65 -12.00
N GLY A 283 4.35 -9.42 -10.92
CA GLY A 283 3.10 -9.75 -10.25
C GLY A 283 2.33 -8.50 -9.83
N TYR A 284 3.02 -7.57 -9.18
CA TYR A 284 2.48 -6.25 -8.83
C TYR A 284 1.96 -5.50 -10.06
N PHE A 285 2.76 -5.39 -11.11
CA PHE A 285 2.39 -4.69 -12.35
C PHE A 285 1.15 -5.28 -13.01
N MET A 286 1.06 -6.61 -13.09
CA MET A 286 -0.09 -7.31 -13.67
C MET A 286 -1.38 -7.05 -12.86
N ARG A 287 -1.32 -7.03 -11.52
CA ARG A 287 -2.48 -6.66 -10.68
C ARG A 287 -2.95 -5.22 -10.96
N ARG A 288 -2.03 -4.27 -11.12
CA ARG A 288 -2.36 -2.87 -11.46
C ARG A 288 -2.99 -2.72 -12.85
N LEU A 289 -2.63 -3.57 -13.81
CA LEU A 289 -3.28 -3.62 -15.12
C LEU A 289 -4.70 -4.22 -15.02
N ALA A 290 -4.88 -5.26 -14.20
CA ALA A 290 -6.19 -5.90 -14.00
C ALA A 290 -7.22 -4.96 -13.37
N GLU A 291 -6.78 -4.05 -12.48
CA GLU A 291 -7.65 -3.14 -11.74
C GLU A 291 -8.26 -2.01 -12.57
N ARG A 292 -7.64 -1.62 -13.69
CA ARG A 292 -8.26 -0.69 -14.64
C ARG A 292 -7.91 -1.07 -16.07
N PRO A 293 -8.87 -1.55 -16.89
CA PRO A 293 -8.66 -1.81 -18.31
C PRO A 293 -8.13 -0.58 -19.09
N GLN A 294 -8.43 0.63 -18.64
CA GLN A 294 -7.87 1.87 -19.19
C GLN A 294 -6.34 1.98 -19.00
N ASN A 295 -5.78 1.36 -17.96
CA ASN A 295 -4.33 1.26 -17.75
C ASN A 295 -3.68 0.38 -18.81
N VAL A 296 -4.40 -0.56 -19.42
CA VAL A 296 -3.89 -1.40 -20.51
C VAL A 296 -3.58 -0.54 -21.74
N ALA A 297 -4.44 0.44 -22.05
CA ALA A 297 -4.19 1.40 -23.13
C ALA A 297 -2.97 2.30 -22.83
N PHE A 298 -2.75 2.67 -21.57
CA PHE A 298 -1.56 3.43 -21.13
C PHE A 298 -0.28 2.59 -21.18
N ALA A 299 -0.32 1.34 -20.71
CA ALA A 299 0.80 0.40 -20.80
C ALA A 299 1.17 0.13 -22.27
N LEU A 300 0.16 -0.10 -23.13
CA LEU A 300 0.34 -0.26 -24.58
C LEU A 300 0.94 0.97 -25.27
N ARG A 301 0.70 2.21 -24.80
CA ARG A 301 1.41 3.39 -25.34
C ARG A 301 2.91 3.34 -25.07
N GLY A 302 3.33 2.80 -23.92
CA GLY A 302 4.74 2.52 -23.64
C GLY A 302 5.34 1.41 -24.52
N PHE A 303 4.53 0.54 -25.12
CA PHE A 303 4.98 -0.46 -26.10
C PHE A 303 5.22 0.14 -27.50
N PHE A 304 4.59 1.27 -27.85
CA PHE A 304 4.64 1.86 -29.19
C PHE A 304 5.39 3.20 -29.28
N SER A 305 5.78 3.84 -28.17
CA SER A 305 6.71 4.98 -28.22
C SER A 305 8.16 4.48 -28.23
N LYS A 306 8.69 4.29 -29.45
CA LYS A 306 10.11 4.49 -29.74
C LYS A 306 10.34 5.95 -30.09
#